data_AF-A0A2V6D9K7-F1
#
_entry.id   AF-A0A2V6D9K7-F1
#
_cell.length_a   1.000
_cell.length_b   1.000
_cell.length_c   1.000
_cell.angle_alpha   90.00
_cell.angle_beta   90.00
_cell.angle_gamma   90.00
#
_symmetry.space_group_name_H-M   'P 1'
#
loop_
_entity.id
_entity.type
_entity.pdbx_description
1 polymer ?
#
loop_
_entity_poly.entity_id
_entity_poly.type
_entity_poly.pdbx_seq_one_letter_code
_entity_poly.pdbx_strand_id
1 'polypeptide(L)' 'MLPNGAVFPFDFGSIPGTTADDGDPLDVLLLMDEPAFTGCLVRARLLGVIEAAQTSDGKIERND' A
#
# COMPACT_ATOMS: atom_id res chain seq x y z
N MET A 1 4.61 13.00 1.28
CA MET A 1 4.67 13.10 2.76
C MET A 1 3.29 13.42 3.28
N LEU A 2 2.85 12.78 4.36
CA LEU A 2 1.53 13.03 4.93
C LEU A 2 1.45 14.43 5.57
N PRO A 3 0.26 15.04 5.61
CA PRO A 3 0.02 16.25 6.38
C PRO A 3 0.39 16.08 7.85
N ASN A 4 0.77 17.16 8.51
CA ASN A 4 1.09 17.11 9.93
C ASN A 4 -0.14 16.65 10.76
N GLY A 5 0.09 15.72 11.69
CA GLY A 5 -0.96 15.10 12.50
C GLY A 5 -1.73 13.96 11.83
N ALA A 6 -1.44 13.64 10.56
CA ALA A 6 -2.02 12.48 9.88
C ALA A 6 -1.14 11.24 10.08
N VAL A 7 -1.79 10.10 10.33
CA VAL A 7 -1.16 8.79 10.49
C VAL A 7 -1.98 7.78 9.68
N PHE A 8 -1.33 6.86 8.98
CA PHE A 8 -2.04 5.75 8.36
C PHE A 8 -2.61 4.82 9.44
N PRO A 9 -3.85 4.36 9.32
CA PRO A 9 -4.49 3.54 10.36
C PRO A 9 -3.88 2.13 10.50
N PHE A 10 -3.13 1.68 9.49
CA PHE A 10 -2.50 0.36 9.42
C PHE A 10 -1.12 0.48 8.78
N ASP A 11 -0.29 -0.54 8.97
CA ASP A 11 1.00 -0.63 8.29
C ASP A 11 0.79 -0.72 6.77
N PHE A 12 1.61 0.01 6.04
CA PHE A 12 1.58 0.10 4.60
C PHE A 12 2.89 -0.43 4.03
N GLY A 13 2.81 -1.23 2.97
CA GLY A 13 3.95 -1.79 2.28
C GLY A 13 3.58 -2.24 0.88
N SER A 14 4.43 -3.09 0.29
CA SER A 14 4.20 -3.63 -1.05
C SER A 14 4.54 -5.11 -1.13
N ILE A 15 4.00 -5.79 -2.15
CA ILE A 15 4.18 -7.23 -2.36
C ILE A 15 5.42 -7.47 -3.25
N PRO A 16 6.52 -8.04 -2.73
CA PRO A 16 7.73 -8.24 -3.52
C PRO A 16 7.53 -9.14 -4.74
N GLY A 17 8.11 -8.77 -5.87
CA GLY A 17 8.04 -9.56 -7.11
C GLY A 17 6.73 -9.40 -7.89
N THR A 18 5.92 -8.40 -7.55
CA THR A 18 4.74 -7.99 -8.32
C THR A 18 5.02 -6.72 -9.10
N THR A 19 4.16 -6.42 -10.06
CA THR A 19 4.18 -5.18 -10.84
C THR A 19 2.73 -4.80 -11.13
N ALA A 20 2.33 -3.62 -10.65
CA ALA A 20 1.03 -3.03 -10.88
C ALA A 20 0.99 -2.24 -12.19
N ASP A 21 -0.17 -1.66 -12.52
CA ASP A 21 -0.40 -0.94 -13.77
C ASP A 21 0.44 0.35 -13.89
N ASP A 22 0.81 0.95 -12.76
CA ASP A 22 1.72 2.11 -12.70
C ASP A 22 3.21 1.72 -12.76
N GLY A 23 3.53 0.42 -12.71
CA GLY A 23 4.88 -0.12 -12.78
C GLY A 23 5.55 -0.34 -11.42
N ASP A 24 4.92 0.07 -10.32
CA ASP A 24 5.41 -0.18 -8.96
C ASP A 24 4.95 -1.57 -8.47
N PRO A 25 5.56 -2.12 -7.41
CA PRO A 25 5.03 -3.32 -6.76
C PRO A 25 3.66 -3.01 -6.13
N LEU A 26 2.74 -3.98 -6.17
CA LEU A 26 1.38 -3.81 -5.65
C LEU A 26 1.38 -3.38 -4.19
N ASP A 27 0.60 -2.35 -3.88
CA ASP A 27 0.45 -1.82 -2.52
C ASP A 27 -0.40 -2.76 -1.65
N VAL A 28 -0.07 -2.79 -0.36
CA VAL A 28 -0.81 -3.57 0.63
C VAL A 28 -0.92 -2.85 1.96
N LEU A 29 -2.11 -2.90 2.55
CA LEU A 29 -2.35 -2.56 3.95
C LEU A 29 -2.34 -3.84 4.80
N LEU A 30 -1.51 -3.85 5.84
CA LEU A 30 -1.44 -4.95 6.80
C LEU A 30 -2.28 -4.65 8.03
N LEU A 31 -3.39 -5.37 8.18
CA LEU A 31 -4.24 -5.33 9.37
C LEU A 31 -3.58 -6.18 10.46
N MET A 32 -2.89 -5.53 11.39
CA MET A 32 -2.17 -6.15 12.51
C MET A 32 -2.36 -5.34 13.80
N ASP A 33 -2.14 -5.97 14.95
CA ASP A 33 -2.37 -5.34 16.26
C ASP A 33 -1.27 -4.35 16.66
N GLU A 34 -0.03 -4.61 16.27
CA GLU A 34 1.14 -3.79 16.62
C GLU A 34 1.94 -3.46 15.35
N PRO A 35 2.46 -2.23 15.19
CA PRO A 35 3.28 -1.84 14.05
C PRO A 35 4.54 -2.70 13.90
N ALA A 36 4.86 -3.01 12.65
CA ALA A 36 6.08 -3.69 12.28
C ALA A 36 7.24 -2.72 12.05
N PHE A 37 8.47 -3.24 12.10
CA PHE A 37 9.65 -2.46 11.74
C PHE A 37 9.69 -2.22 10.23
N THR A 38 10.01 -0.99 9.82
CA THR A 38 10.13 -0.64 8.39
C THR A 38 11.16 -1.55 7.68
N GLY A 39 10.75 -2.08 6.52
CA GLY A 39 11.61 -2.94 5.69
C GLY A 39 11.66 -4.41 6.14
N CYS A 40 10.92 -4.81 7.17
CA CYS A 40 10.77 -6.24 7.49
C CYS A 40 9.87 -6.95 6.46
N LEU A 41 9.99 -8.28 6.37
CA LEU A 41 9.11 -9.11 5.56
C LEU A 41 8.05 -9.75 6.44
N VAL A 42 6.78 -9.53 6.12
CA VAL A 42 5.65 -10.08 6.86
C VAL A 42 4.91 -11.10 6.00
N ARG A 43 4.65 -12.28 6.56
CA ARG A 43 3.75 -13.26 5.93
C ARG A 43 2.31 -12.87 6.24
N ALA A 44 1.55 -12.53 5.22
CA ALA A 44 0.15 -12.16 5.32
C ALA A 44 -0.75 -13.08 4.48
N ARG A 45 -2.07 -12.98 4.70
CA ARG A 45 -3.10 -13.62 3.88
C ARG A 45 -4.01 -12.54 3.31
N LEU A 46 -4.28 -12.59 2.01
CA LEU A 46 -5.19 -11.65 1.37
C LEU A 46 -6.61 -11.77 1.97
N LEU A 47 -7.19 -10.63 2.32
CA LEU A 47 -8.56 -10.51 2.82
C LEU A 47 -9.52 -9.93 1.77
N GLY A 48 -9.02 -8.98 0.97
CA GLY A 48 -9.77 -8.29 -0.08
C GLY A 48 -8.88 -7.24 -0.74
N VAL A 49 -9.46 -6.51 -1.71
CA VAL A 49 -8.80 -5.45 -2.47
C VAL A 49 -9.60 -4.16 -2.27
N ILE A 50 -8.90 -3.04 -2.09
CA ILE A 50 -9.50 -1.70 -2.11
C ILE A 50 -9.20 -1.11 -3.47
N GLU A 51 -10.23 -1.01 -4.32
CA GLU A 51 -10.03 -0.40 -5.64
C GLU A 51 -9.85 1.10 -5.53
N ALA A 52 -8.66 1.59 -5.92
CA ALA A 52 -8.29 2.99 -5.81
C ALA A 52 -7.70 3.48 -7.14
N ALA A 53 -8.27 4.59 -7.64
CA ALA A 53 -7.76 5.29 -8.80
C ALA A 53 -7.27 6.68 -8.35
N GLN A 54 -5.98 6.95 -8.53
CA GLN A 54 -5.40 8.26 -8.28
C GLN A 54 -5.28 9.05 -9.58
N THR A 55 -5.48 10.37 -9.52
CA THR A 55 -5.21 11.25 -10.65
C THR A 55 -3.98 12.08 -10.36
N SER A 56 -2.95 11.93 -11.18
CA SER A 56 -1.71 12.70 -11.13
C SER A 56 -1.44 13.31 -12.51
N ASP A 57 -1.18 14.62 -12.58
CA ASP A 57 -0.97 15.36 -13.85
C ASP A 57 -2.01 15.09 -14.96
N GLY A 58 -3.27 14.84 -14.56
CA GLY A 58 -4.38 14.53 -15.48
C GLY A 58 -4.42 13.10 -16.01
N LYS A 59 -3.53 12.21 -15.56
CA LYS A 59 -3.55 10.77 -15.83
C LYS A 59 -4.14 10.03 -14.64
N ILE A 60 -4.93 9.00 -14.93
CA ILE A 60 -5.46 8.09 -13.92
C ILE A 60 -4.52 6.90 -13.81
N GLU A 61 -4.07 6.62 -12.59
CA GLU A 61 -3.15 5.52 -12.25
C GLU A 61 -3.78 4.65 -11.16
N ARG A 62 -3.43 3.36 -11.16
CA ARG A 62 -3.93 2.33 -10.25
C ARG A 62 -2.76 1.50 -9.70
N ASN A 63 -2.84 1.17 -8.41
CA ASN A 63 -1.86 0.34 -7.71
C ASN A 63 -2.50 -0.67 -6.75
N ASP A 64 -3.76 -1.04 -7.03
CA ASP A 64 -4.58 -1.96 -6.23
C ASP A 64 -4.61 -3.40 -6.79
#